data_AF-E8LEJ3-F1
#
_entry.id   AF-E8LEJ3-F1
#
_cell.length_a   1.000
_cell.length_b   1.000
_cell.length_c   1.000
_cell.angle_alpha   90.00
_cell.angle_beta   90.00
_cell.angle_gamma   90.00
#
_symmetry.space_group_name_H-M   'P 1'
#
loop_
_entity.id
_entity.type
_entity.pdbx_description
1 polymer ?
#
loop_
_entity_poly.entity_id
_entity_poly.type
_entity_poly.pdbx_seq_one_letter_code
_entity_poly.pdbx_strand_id
1 'polypeptide(L)' 'MDNFSKQIYEAGINDGRAEGLAEGKAESIKNLMSTMNVSIDQAMDILKTPPEERQYFKDLLAKEQ' A
#
# COMPACT_ATOMS: atom_id res chain seq x y z
N MET A 1 32.30 2.11 2.79
CA MET A 1 31.19 3.06 3.06
C MET A 1 31.39 3.60 4.46
N ASP A 2 31.37 4.92 4.64
CA ASP A 2 31.27 5.50 5.97
C ASP A 2 29.88 5.22 6.59
N ASN A 3 29.77 5.41 7.90
CA ASN A 3 28.57 5.08 8.65
C ASN A 3 27.35 5.92 8.22
N PHE A 4 27.57 7.15 7.74
CA PHE A 4 26.51 8.03 7.27
C PHE A 4 25.93 7.54 5.94
N SER A 5 26.79 7.20 4.99
CA SER A 5 26.40 6.62 3.69
C SER A 5 25.63 5.31 3.86
N LYS A 6 26.01 4.49 4.85
CA LYS A 6 25.30 3.25 5.18
C LYS A 6 23.87 3.51 5.69
N GLN A 7 23.70 4.50 6.57
CA GLN A 7 22.37 4.86 7.11
C GLN A 7 21.44 5.39 6.02
N ILE A 8 21.93 6.24 5.12
CA ILE A 8 21.13 6.77 4.00
C ILE A 8 20.72 5.64 3.05
N TYR A 9 21.64 4.71 2.76
CA TYR A 9 21.34 3.55 1.91
C TYR A 9 20.27 2.65 2.55
N GLU A 10 20.40 2.33 3.85
CA GLU A 10 19.43 1.51 4.58
C GLU A 10 18.05 2.18 4.68
N ALA A 11 18.01 3.50 4.90
CA ALA A 11 16.77 4.26 4.90
C ALA A 11 16.07 4.18 3.53
N GLY A 12 16.79 4.41 2.43
CA GLY A 12 16.22 4.33 1.08
C GLY A 12 15.68 2.94 0.72
N ILE A 13 16.35 1.87 1.15
CA ILE A 13 15.86 0.49 0.96
C ILE A 13 14.58 0.25 1.76
N ASN A 14 14.52 0.74 3.01
CA ASN A 14 13.33 0.59 3.84
C ASN A 14 12.14 1.36 3.29
N ASP A 15 12.36 2.60 2.85
CA ASP A 15 11.34 3.45 2.26
C ASP A 15 10.79 2.81 0.98
N GLY A 16 11.67 2.40 0.05
CA GLY A 16 11.24 1.75 -1.18
C GLY A 16 10.52 0.42 -0.95
N ARG A 17 10.89 -0.33 0.09
CA ARG A 17 10.16 -1.55 0.47
C ARG A 17 8.76 -1.22 1.03
N ALA A 18 8.64 -0.16 1.84
CA ALA A 18 7.36 0.27 2.37
C ALA A 18 6.43 0.76 1.25
N GLU A 19 6.95 1.54 0.31
CA GLU A 19 6.22 1.99 -0.88
C GLU A 19 5.73 0.82 -1.73
N GLY A 20 6.62 -0.13 -2.08
CA GLY A 20 6.23 -1.30 -2.88
C GLY A 20 5.19 -2.19 -2.21
N LEU A 21 5.21 -2.31 -0.87
CA LEU A 21 4.18 -3.02 -0.13
C LEU A 21 2.82 -2.30 -0.19
N ALA A 22 2.82 -0.96 -0.11
CA ALA A 22 1.61 -0.17 -0.23
C ALA A 22 1.01 -0.26 -1.65
N GLU A 23 1.84 -0.13 -2.69
CA GLU A 23 1.43 -0.27 -4.09
C GLU A 23 0.83 -1.65 -4.38
N GLY A 24 1.51 -2.73 -3.97
CA GLY A 24 1.00 -4.09 -4.19
C GLY A 24 -0.32 -4.37 -3.47
N LYS A 25 -0.53 -3.78 -2.29
CA LYS A 25 -1.80 -3.88 -1.56
C LYS A 25 -2.90 -3.05 -2.23
N ALA A 26 -2.60 -1.84 -2.72
CA ALA A 26 -3.53 -1.02 -3.48
C ALA A 26 -3.98 -1.72 -4.77
N GLU A 27 -3.05 -2.32 -5.52
CA GLU A 27 -3.35 -3.12 -6.70
C GLU A 27 -4.24 -4.33 -6.37
N SER A 28 -3.95 -5.03 -5.27
CA SER A 28 -4.79 -6.14 -4.79
C SER A 28 -6.22 -5.69 -4.47
N ILE A 29 -6.40 -4.52 -3.85
CA ILE A 29 -7.73 -3.93 -3.58
C ILE A 29 -8.47 -3.65 -4.89
N LYS A 30 -7.82 -3.00 -5.87
CA LYS A 30 -8.42 -2.74 -7.19
C LYS A 30 -8.83 -4.02 -7.90
N ASN A 31 -7.96 -5.03 -7.89
CA ASN A 31 -8.21 -6.30 -8.55
C ASN A 31 -9.40 -7.04 -7.93
N LEU A 32 -9.55 -7.00 -6.61
CA LEU A 32 -10.73 -7.53 -5.92
C LEU A 32 -12.00 -6.75 -6.29
N MET A 33 -11.95 -5.42 -6.29
CA MET A 33 -13.09 -4.58 -6.68
C MET A 33 -13.57 -4.92 -8.10
N SER A 34 -12.64 -5.04 -9.06
CA SER A 34 -12.96 -5.34 -10.45
C SER A 34 -13.42 -6.78 -10.67
N THR A 35 -12.72 -7.75 -10.08
CA THR A 35 -12.96 -9.18 -10.32
C THR A 35 -14.18 -9.71 -9.58
N MET A 36 -14.43 -9.21 -8.37
CA MET A 36 -15.53 -9.67 -7.52
C MET A 36 -16.71 -8.68 -7.49
N ASN A 37 -16.60 -7.55 -8.19
CA ASN A 37 -17.60 -6.46 -8.19
C ASN A 37 -17.99 -6.02 -6.76
N VAL A 38 -16.99 -5.87 -5.89
CA VAL A 38 -17.16 -5.47 -4.49
C VAL A 38 -16.73 -4.02 -4.28
N SER A 39 -17.24 -3.39 -3.22
CA SER A 39 -16.79 -2.06 -2.82
C SER A 39 -15.34 -2.08 -2.31
N ILE A 40 -14.71 -0.91 -2.27
CA ILE A 40 -13.37 -0.74 -1.68
C ILE A 40 -13.32 -1.21 -0.21
N ASP A 41 -14.37 -0.95 0.56
CA ASP A 41 -14.46 -1.37 1.96
C ASP A 41 -14.53 -2.90 2.07
N GLN A 42 -15.33 -3.55 1.21
CA GLN A 42 -15.41 -5.01 1.16
C GLN A 42 -14.09 -5.66 0.70
N ALA A 43 -13.41 -5.08 -0.29
CA ALA A 43 -12.09 -5.55 -0.71
C ALA A 43 -11.06 -5.46 0.43
N MET A 44 -11.09 -4.37 1.21
CA MET A 44 -10.26 -4.21 2.41
C MET A 44 -10.63 -5.18 3.52
N ASP A 45 -11.91 -5.50 3.71
CA ASP A 45 -12.34 -6.55 4.64
C ASP A 45 -11.80 -7.93 4.23
N ILE A 46 -11.86 -8.27 2.93
CA ILE A 46 -11.33 -9.53 2.38
C ILE A 46 -9.82 -9.66 2.63
N LEU A 47 -9.07 -8.57 2.40
CA LEU A 47 -7.62 -8.52 2.66
C LEU A 47 -7.27 -8.35 4.14
N LYS A 48 -8.27 -8.26 5.03
CA LYS A 48 -8.10 -8.01 6.46
C LYS A 48 -7.26 -6.76 6.72
N THR A 49 -7.48 -5.71 5.93
CA THR A 49 -6.80 -4.42 6.09
C THR A 49 -7.20 -3.82 7.44
N PRO A 50 -6.22 -3.48 8.30
CA PRO A 50 -6.46 -2.86 9.59
C PRO A 50 -7.22 -1.52 9.44
N PRO A 51 -8.17 -1.18 10.33
CA PRO A 51 -8.95 0.06 10.26
C PRO A 51 -8.10 1.34 10.10
N GLU A 52 -6.95 1.39 10.77
CA GLU A 52 -5.99 2.49 10.75
C GLU A 52 -5.37 2.74 9.37
N GLU A 53 -5.29 1.72 8.52
CA GLU A 53 -4.73 1.84 7.16
C GLU A 53 -5.82 2.11 6.10
N ARG A 54 -7.11 1.95 6.43
CA ARG A 54 -8.19 2.02 5.44
C ARG A 54 -8.29 3.37 4.77
N GLN A 55 -8.18 4.45 5.54
CA GLN A 55 -8.27 5.80 4.97
C GLN A 55 -7.11 6.07 4.01
N TYR A 56 -5.90 5.61 4.34
CA TYR A 56 -4.74 5.73 3.47
C TYR A 56 -4.99 5.07 2.10
N PHE A 57 -5.51 3.85 2.07
CA PHE A 57 -5.82 3.18 0.80
C PHE A 57 -6.98 3.83 0.04
N LYS A 58 -8.00 4.35 0.74
CA LYS A 58 -9.08 5.13 0.09
C LYS A 58 -8.52 6.37 -0.61
N ASP A 59 -7.69 7.14 0.08
CA ASP A 59 -7.11 8.37 -0.46
C ASP A 59 -6.13 8.08 -1.59
N LEU A 60 -5.32 7.03 -1.45
CA LEU A 60 -4.38 6.58 -2.48
C LEU A 60 -5.13 6.20 -3.77
N LEU A 61 -6.16 5.36 -3.64
CA LEU A 61 -6.93 4.87 -4.78
C LEU A 61 -7.83 5.96 -5.41
N ALA A 62 -8.29 6.94 -4.64
CA ALA A 62 -9.03 8.08 -5.17
C ALA A 62 -8.18 9.03 -6.01
N LYS A 63 -6.87 9.12 -5.74
CA LYS A 63 -5.92 9.94 -6.54
C LYS A 63 -5.54 9.32 -7.87
N GLU A 64 -5.77 8.01 -8.02
CA GLU A 64 -5.45 7.26 -9.25
C GLU A 64 -6.65 7.15 -10.21
N GLN A 65 -7.79 7.74 -9.87
CA GLN A 65 -8.98 7.86 -10.72
C GLN A 65 -8.94 9.15 -11.53
#